data_AF-A0A5A7T9R4-F1
#
_entry.id   AF-A0A5A7T9R4-F1
#
_cell.length_a   1.000
_cell.length_b   1.000
_cell.length_c   1.000
_cell.angle_alpha   90.00
_cell.angle_beta   90.00
_cell.angle_gamma   90.00
#
_symmetry.space_group_name_H-M   'P 1'
#
loop_
_entity.id
_entity.type
_entity.pdbx_description
1 polymer ?
#
loop_
_entity_poly.entity_id
_entity_poly.type
_entity_poly.pdbx_seq_one_letter_code
_entity_poly.pdbx_strand_id
1 'polypeptide(L)'
;MNAHLTLNDIKDKRVKIVDVLRHPADTEGWKRLGCECTDFASDARNVRLGLALDKFNLFGNMSTSYSMWPVVLIPYNLPPWKCMKDSNFFVSLFTPGLRSPGRKIDVYLQPLIEKLKELWTFGVRTYDSLTD
;
A
#
# COMPACT_ATOMS: atom_id res chain seq x y z
N MET A 1 -7.27 6.63 -30.46
CA MET A 1 -7.24 5.19 -30.14
C MET A 1 -7.79 5.06 -28.73
N ASN A 2 -9.09 4.77 -28.66
CA ASN A 2 -9.93 5.08 -27.51
C ASN A 2 -9.86 3.95 -26.48
N ALA A 3 -9.53 4.27 -25.23
CA ALA A 3 -9.77 3.39 -24.10
C ALA A 3 -10.91 3.99 -23.27
N HIS A 4 -12.13 3.72 -23.70
CA HIS A 4 -13.31 3.76 -22.85
C HIS A 4 -13.19 2.54 -21.92
N LEU A 5 -12.66 2.74 -20.72
CA LEU A 5 -12.75 1.76 -19.63
C LEU A 5 -13.63 2.40 -18.56
N THR A 6 -14.87 1.96 -18.50
CA THR A 6 -15.81 2.40 -17.46
C THR A 6 -15.47 1.67 -16.17
N LEU A 7 -15.74 2.28 -15.00
CA LEU A 7 -15.39 1.73 -13.68
C LEU A 7 -15.84 0.28 -13.43
N ASN A 8 -16.87 -0.19 -14.14
CA ASN A 8 -17.29 -1.59 -14.10
C ASN A 8 -16.22 -2.53 -14.70
N ASP A 9 -15.49 -2.11 -15.73
CA ASP A 9 -14.42 -2.90 -16.36
C ASP A 9 -13.22 -3.16 -15.44
N ILE A 10 -13.00 -2.32 -14.42
CA ILE A 10 -11.89 -2.47 -13.46
C ILE A 10 -12.25 -3.46 -12.34
N LYS A 11 -13.52 -3.48 -11.91
CA LYS A 11 -14.02 -4.46 -10.93
C LYS A 11 -14.32 -5.82 -11.59
N ASP A 12 -14.72 -5.85 -12.86
CA ASP A 12 -15.29 -7.04 -13.53
C ASP A 12 -14.30 -7.91 -14.33
N LYS A 13 -12.99 -7.63 -14.26
CA LYS A 13 -11.95 -8.45 -14.94
C LYS A 13 -11.10 -9.33 -14.04
N ARG A 14 -11.37 -9.39 -12.74
CA ARG A 14 -10.64 -10.31 -11.84
C ARG A 14 -11.33 -11.67 -11.83
N VAL A 15 -10.94 -12.53 -12.77
CA VAL A 15 -11.31 -13.96 -12.72
C VAL A 15 -10.81 -14.54 -11.41
N LYS A 16 -11.75 -14.78 -10.48
CA LYS A 16 -11.48 -15.46 -9.21
C LYS A 16 -11.30 -16.95 -9.52
N ILE A 17 -10.07 -17.43 -9.37
CA ILE A 17 -9.80 -18.86 -9.34
C ILE A 17 -9.85 -19.29 -7.88
N VAL A 18 -10.62 -20.33 -7.60
CA VAL A 18 -10.72 -20.93 -6.27
C VAL A 18 -9.31 -21.33 -5.81
N ASP A 19 -8.96 -20.97 -4.58
CA ASP A 19 -7.68 -21.27 -3.92
C ASP A 19 -6.40 -20.63 -4.50
N VAL A 20 -6.49 -19.60 -5.36
CA VAL A 20 -5.30 -18.86 -5.85
C VAL A 20 -5.36 -17.39 -5.48
N LEU A 21 -4.39 -16.94 -4.68
CA LEU A 21 -4.21 -15.53 -4.35
C LEU A 21 -3.45 -14.79 -5.47
N ARG A 22 -4.19 -14.10 -6.34
CA ARG A 22 -3.62 -13.33 -7.47
C ARG A 22 -3.24 -11.89 -7.13
N HIS A 23 -3.83 -11.34 -6.07
CA HIS A 23 -3.60 -9.97 -5.65
C HIS A 23 -3.65 -9.87 -4.12
N PRO A 24 -2.77 -9.10 -3.45
CA PRO A 24 -2.79 -8.95 -1.99
C PRO A 24 -4.13 -8.49 -1.43
N ALA A 25 -4.83 -7.61 -2.16
CA ALA A 25 -6.19 -7.15 -1.81
C ALA A 25 -7.28 -8.24 -1.87
N ASP A 26 -6.99 -9.42 -2.42
CA ASP A 26 -7.92 -10.55 -2.48
C ASP A 26 -7.74 -11.50 -1.27
N THR A 27 -6.80 -11.20 -0.36
CA THR A 27 -6.62 -11.96 0.89
C THR A 27 -7.83 -11.85 1.80
N GLU A 28 -7.99 -12.84 2.67
CA GLU A 28 -9.13 -12.91 3.58
C GLU A 28 -9.21 -11.71 4.54
N GLY A 29 -8.06 -11.15 4.94
CA GLY A 29 -8.01 -9.93 5.75
C GLY A 29 -8.68 -8.73 5.07
N TRP A 30 -8.42 -8.54 3.77
CA TRP A 30 -9.04 -7.44 3.01
C TRP A 30 -10.51 -7.71 2.69
N LYS A 31 -10.91 -8.97 2.49
CA LYS A 31 -12.33 -9.32 2.34
C LYS A 31 -13.11 -9.01 3.61
N ARG A 32 -12.58 -9.44 4.75
CA ARG A 32 -13.18 -9.19 6.06
C ARG A 32 -13.32 -7.69 6.34
N LEU A 33 -12.26 -6.91 6.09
CA LEU A 33 -12.30 -5.45 6.21
C LEU A 33 -13.37 -4.83 5.28
N GLY A 34 -13.53 -5.36 4.07
CA GLY A 34 -14.59 -4.91 3.17
C GLY A 34 -16.01 -5.22 3.66
N CYS A 35 -16.19 -6.29 4.42
CA CYS A 35 -17.46 -6.63 5.07
C CYS A 35 -17.72 -5.78 6.32
N GLU A 36 -16.69 -5.50 7.11
CA GLU A 36 -16.79 -4.69 8.33
C GLU A 36 -16.94 -3.19 8.02
N CYS A 37 -16.28 -2.70 6.97
CA CYS A 37 -16.28 -1.30 6.54
C CYS A 37 -16.90 -1.19 5.13
N THR A 38 -18.22 -1.38 5.03
CA THR A 38 -18.96 -1.38 3.76
C THR A 38 -18.88 -0.04 3.03
N ASP A 39 -19.00 1.08 3.77
CA ASP A 39 -18.88 2.44 3.22
C ASP A 39 -17.49 2.69 2.62
N PHE A 40 -16.45 2.14 3.27
CA PHE A 40 -15.09 2.23 2.75
C PHE A 40 -14.93 1.40 1.47
N ALA A 41 -15.49 0.19 1.44
CA ALA A 41 -15.39 -0.71 0.30
C ALA A 41 -16.24 -0.27 -0.91
N SER A 42 -17.31 0.50 -0.69
CA SER A 42 -18.17 0.98 -1.78
C SER A 42 -17.47 2.02 -2.66
N ASP A 43 -16.70 2.93 -2.06
CA ASP A 43 -15.98 3.96 -2.81
C ASP A 43 -14.66 3.41 -3.38
N ALA A 44 -14.54 3.38 -4.71
CA ALA A 44 -13.34 2.89 -5.39
C ALA A 44 -12.12 3.83 -5.21
N ARG A 45 -12.35 5.07 -4.80
CA ARG A 45 -11.30 6.07 -4.52
C ARG A 45 -10.57 5.80 -3.21
N ASN A 46 -11.17 4.99 -2.34
CA ASN A 46 -10.55 4.61 -1.09
C ASN A 46 -9.35 3.70 -1.31
N VAL A 47 -8.20 4.11 -0.78
CA VAL A 47 -6.92 3.48 -1.08
C VAL A 47 -6.66 2.32 -0.12
N ARG A 48 -6.30 1.16 -0.67
CA ARG A 48 -5.77 0.00 0.05
C ARG A 48 -4.24 0.06 -0.03
N LEU A 49 -3.58 0.12 1.12
CA LEU A 49 -2.13 0.22 1.21
C LEU A 49 -1.55 -1.04 1.85
N GLY A 50 -0.52 -1.61 1.23
CA GLY A 50 0.41 -2.53 1.86
C GLY A 50 1.56 -1.77 2.49
N LEU A 51 2.03 -2.23 3.65
CA LEU A 51 3.21 -1.69 4.32
C LEU A 51 4.29 -2.76 4.36
N ALA A 52 5.49 -2.42 3.91
CA ALA A 52 6.67 -3.28 3.94
C ALA A 52 7.85 -2.52 4.58
N LEU A 53 8.67 -3.25 5.33
CA LEU A 53 9.91 -2.73 5.92
C LEU A 53 11.03 -3.70 5.58
N ASP A 54 12.06 -3.19 4.91
CA ASP A 54 13.23 -3.99 4.55
C ASP A 54 14.52 -3.34 5.06
N LYS A 55 15.57 -4.14 5.21
CA LYS A 55 16.90 -3.67 5.60
C LYS A 55 17.65 -3.21 4.36
N PHE A 56 17.92 -1.90 4.26
CA PHE A 56 18.82 -1.38 3.24
C PHE A 56 20.19 -1.03 3.83
N ASN A 57 21.27 -1.47 3.19
CA ASN A 57 22.63 -1.06 3.53
C ASN A 57 23.19 -0.18 2.40
N LEU A 58 23.28 1.14 2.65
CA LEU A 58 23.73 2.12 1.66
C LEU A 58 25.20 2.02 1.28
N PHE A 59 26.04 1.37 2.09
CA PHE A 59 27.50 1.32 1.90
C PHE A 59 28.02 -0.05 1.43
N GLY A 60 27.12 -1.01 1.18
CA GLY A 60 27.51 -2.37 0.79
C GLY A 60 28.37 -3.10 1.84
N ASN A 61 29.11 -4.12 1.42
CA ASN A 61 29.89 -5.00 2.31
C ASN A 61 31.11 -4.31 2.98
N MET A 62 31.40 -3.04 2.66
CA MET A 62 32.60 -2.33 3.12
C MET A 62 32.38 -1.49 4.39
N SER A 63 31.13 -1.29 4.82
CA SER A 63 30.84 -0.64 6.09
C SER A 63 29.53 -1.18 6.67
N THR A 64 29.62 -1.82 7.84
CA THR A 64 28.48 -2.26 8.64
C THR A 64 28.03 -1.20 9.64
N SER A 65 28.62 0.00 9.63
CA SER A 65 28.41 1.03 10.65
C SER A 65 27.14 1.87 10.45
N TYR A 66 26.39 1.62 9.37
CA TYR A 66 25.12 2.33 9.14
C TYR A 66 24.18 1.48 8.26
N SER A 67 22.98 1.20 8.75
CA SER A 67 21.87 0.68 7.93
C SER A 67 20.64 1.57 8.05
N MET A 68 19.85 1.61 6.98
CA MET A 68 18.59 2.34 6.92
C MET A 68 17.46 1.37 6.62
N TRP A 69 16.36 1.55 7.31
CA TRP A 69 15.16 0.73 7.15
C TRP A 69 14.07 1.60 6.50
N PRO A 70 13.92 1.57 5.17
CA PRO A 70 12.82 2.26 4.51
C PRO A 70 11.48 1.57 4.80
N VAL A 71 10.49 2.34 5.23
CA VAL A 71 9.10 1.92 5.26
C VAL A 71 8.46 2.26 3.93
N VAL A 72 8.10 1.21 3.18
CA VAL A 72 7.54 1.31 1.84
C VAL A 72 6.03 1.07 1.90
N LEU A 73 5.28 1.98 1.29
CA LEU A 73 3.84 1.85 1.06
C LEU A 73 3.58 1.41 -0.39
N ILE A 74 2.68 0.45 -0.55
CA ILE A 74 2.34 -0.14 -1.84
C ILE A 74 0.83 0.01 -2.10
N PRO A 75 0.40 0.70 -3.18
CA PRO A 75 -1.01 0.86 -3.50
C PRO A 75 -1.60 -0.42 -4.10
N TYR A 76 -2.42 -1.10 -3.34
CA TYR A 76 -3.12 -2.33 -3.72
C TYR A 76 -4.41 -2.08 -4.51
N ASN A 77 -4.73 -0.83 -4.85
CA ASN A 77 -5.80 -0.53 -5.82
C ASN A 77 -5.36 -0.82 -7.26
N LEU A 78 -4.06 -0.78 -7.53
CA LEU A 78 -3.51 -1.05 -8.85
C LEU A 78 -3.66 -2.53 -9.23
N PRO A 79 -3.76 -2.84 -10.54
CA PRO A 79 -3.78 -4.23 -10.97
C PRO A 79 -2.47 -4.97 -10.62
N PRO A 80 -2.48 -6.31 -10.51
CA PRO A 80 -1.33 -7.11 -10.07
C PRO A 80 0.00 -6.79 -10.78
N TRP A 81 -0.05 -6.55 -12.10
CA TRP A 81 1.12 -6.24 -12.92
C TRP A 81 1.66 -4.81 -12.75
N LYS A 82 0.94 -3.93 -12.05
CA LYS A 82 1.38 -2.58 -11.68
C LYS A 82 1.70 -2.47 -10.20
N CYS A 83 0.92 -3.08 -9.32
CA CYS A 83 1.05 -2.88 -7.87
C CYS A 83 2.43 -3.29 -7.33
N MET A 84 3.08 -4.29 -7.93
CA MET A 84 4.43 -4.75 -7.55
C MET A 84 5.58 -4.10 -8.34
N LYS A 85 5.31 -3.09 -9.16
CA LYS A 85 6.39 -2.30 -9.79
C LYS A 85 6.97 -1.35 -8.76
N ASP A 86 8.29 -1.35 -8.66
CA ASP A 86 9.10 -0.44 -7.85
C ASP A 86 8.75 1.04 -8.08
N SER A 87 8.39 1.42 -9.31
CA SER A 87 7.94 2.78 -9.64
C SER A 87 6.63 3.22 -8.97
N ASN A 88 5.85 2.27 -8.41
CA ASN A 88 4.62 2.56 -7.68
C ASN A 88 4.80 2.46 -6.15
N PHE A 89 6.01 2.22 -5.67
CA PHE A 89 6.32 2.17 -4.25
C PHE A 89 6.57 3.57 -3.70
N PHE A 90 5.93 3.89 -2.58
CA PHE A 90 6.15 5.16 -1.89
C PHE A 90 6.99 4.92 -0.64
N VAL A 91 8.18 5.51 -0.59
CA VAL A 91 8.99 5.49 0.63
C VAL A 91 8.45 6.57 1.57
N SER A 92 7.90 6.15 2.71
CA SER A 92 7.17 7.02 3.65
C SER A 92 7.99 7.42 4.86
N LEU A 93 8.91 6.56 5.29
CA LEU A 93 9.76 6.79 6.46
C LEU A 93 11.12 6.14 6.25
N PHE A 94 12.18 6.82 6.71
CA PHE A 94 13.51 6.25 6.83
C PHE A 94 13.88 6.13 8.29
N THR A 95 14.05 4.90 8.77
CA THR A 95 14.53 4.66 10.15
C THR A 95 16.03 4.37 10.11
N PRO A 96 16.90 5.28 10.57
CA PRO A 96 18.33 5.01 10.68
C PRO A 96 18.60 4.06 11.84
N GLY A 97 19.47 3.06 11.63
CA GLY A 97 19.91 2.17 12.69
C GLY A 97 20.59 0.90 12.18
N LEU A 98 21.75 0.56 12.76
CA LEU A 98 22.52 -0.67 12.45
C LEU A 98 21.71 -1.98 12.62
N ARG A 99 20.79 -1.97 13.59
CA ARG A 99 19.98 -3.12 13.97
C ARG A 99 18.54 -2.88 13.54
N SER A 100 17.83 -3.98 13.30
CA SER A 100 16.39 -3.91 13.09
C SER A 100 15.76 -3.14 14.24
N PRO A 101 14.78 -2.26 13.97
CA PRO A 101 14.03 -1.57 15.01
C PRO A 101 13.39 -2.55 16.00
N GLY A 102 13.21 -3.83 15.62
CA GLY A 102 12.88 -4.92 16.53
C GLY A 102 11.66 -4.59 17.38
N ARG A 103 11.83 -4.56 18.71
CA ARG A 103 10.76 -4.25 19.67
C ARG A 103 10.31 -2.79 19.69
N LYS A 104 11.02 -1.87 19.03
CA LYS A 104 10.71 -0.42 19.01
C LYS A 104 10.12 0.04 17.67
N ILE A 105 9.75 -0.89 16.78
CA ILE A 105 9.21 -0.55 15.46
C ILE A 105 7.93 0.28 15.54
N ASP A 106 7.10 0.03 16.55
CA ASP A 106 5.91 0.79 16.89
C ASP A 106 6.19 2.28 17.11
N VAL A 107 7.26 2.62 17.83
CA VAL A 107 7.68 4.01 18.07
C VAL A 107 8.04 4.71 16.76
N TYR A 108 8.74 4.02 15.86
CA TYR A 108 9.11 4.59 14.56
C TYR A 108 7.92 4.69 13.61
N LEU A 109 6.98 3.74 13.65
CA LEU A 109 5.79 3.76 12.80
C LEU A 109 4.70 4.73 13.28
N GLN A 110 4.74 5.16 14.55
CA GLN A 110 3.76 6.08 15.13
C GLN A 110 3.42 7.30 14.24
N PRO A 111 4.39 8.11 13.74
CA PRO A 111 4.08 9.26 12.88
C PRO A 111 3.36 8.85 11.59
N LEU A 112 3.71 7.69 11.02
CA LEU A 112 3.04 7.17 9.83
C LEU A 112 1.60 6.72 10.15
N ILE A 113 1.40 6.03 11.27
CA ILE A 113 0.08 5.58 11.72
C ILE A 113 -0.84 6.79 11.97
N GLU A 114 -0.32 7.84 12.60
CA GLU A 114 -1.06 9.09 12.83
C GLU A 114 -1.52 9.72 11.51
N LYS A 115 -0.64 9.77 10.50
CA LYS A 115 -1.00 10.27 9.16
C LYS A 115 -2.03 9.40 8.45
N LEU A 116 -1.94 8.08 8.58
CA LEU A 116 -2.93 7.17 8.01
C LEU A 116 -4.30 7.30 8.70
N LYS A 117 -4.33 7.55 10.01
CA LYS A 117 -5.57 7.83 10.75
C LYS A 117 -6.20 9.16 10.35
N GLU A 118 -5.38 10.19 10.14
CA GLU A 118 -5.82 11.48 9.63
C GLU A 118 -6.45 11.32 8.23
N LEU A 119 -5.77 10.62 7.32
CA LEU A 119 -6.27 10.26 5.99
C LEU A 119 -7.59 9.46 6.05
N TRP A 120 -7.70 8.51 6.98
CA TRP A 120 -8.92 7.73 7.16
C TRP A 120 -10.10 8.58 7.64
N THR A 121 -9.85 9.53 8.54
CA THR A 121 -10.90 10.31 9.20
C THR A 121 -11.37 11.49 8.37
N PHE A 122 -10.42 12.23 7.77
CA PHE A 122 -10.70 13.47 7.07
C PHE A 122 -10.64 13.33 5.54
N GLY A 123 -9.97 12.28 5.04
CA GLY A 123 -9.68 12.14 3.63
C GLY A 123 -8.74 13.23 3.11
N VAL A 124 -8.51 13.21 1.80
CA VAL A 124 -7.82 14.28 1.06
C VAL A 124 -8.65 14.55 -0.20
N ARG A 125 -8.75 15.83 -0.60
CA ARG A 125 -9.36 16.15 -1.89
C ARG A 125 -8.49 15.60 -3.02
N THR A 126 -9.04 14.65 -3.75
CA THR A 126 -8.40 14.05 -4.92
C THR A 126 -9.16 14.44 -6.17
N TYR A 127 -8.42 14.69 -7.25
CA TYR A 127 -8.99 14.98 -8.56
C TYR A 127 -9.41 13.66 -9.22
N ASP A 128 -10.66 13.59 -9.68
CA ASP A 128 -11.16 12.44 -10.43
C ASP A 128 -11.29 12.82 -11.91
N SER A 129 -10.34 12.34 -12.72
CA SER A 129 -10.33 12.62 -14.16
C SER A 129 -11.49 11.96 -14.94
N LEU A 130 -12.34 11.16 -14.28
CA LEU A 130 -13.53 10.56 -14.89
C LEU A 130 -14.78 11.42 -14.73
N THR A 131 -14.82 12.35 -13.77
CA THR A 131 -16.00 13.18 -13.49
C THR A 131 -15.80 14.67 -13.77
N ASP A 132 -14.56 15.14 -13.91
CA ASP A 132 -14.20 16.51 -14.30
C ASP A 132 -13.70 16.62 -15.77
#